data_AF-A0AAD0V978-F1
#
_entry.id   AF-A0AAD0V978-F1
#
_cell.length_a   1.000
_cell.length_b   1.000
_cell.length_c   1.000
_cell.angle_alpha   90.00
_cell.angle_beta   90.00
_cell.angle_gamma   90.00
#
_symmetry.space_group_name_H-M   'P 1'
#
loop_
_entity.id
_entity.type
_entity.pdbx_description
1 polymer ?
#
loop_
_entity_poly.entity_id
_entity_poly.type
_entity_poly.pdbx_seq_one_letter_code
_entity_poly.pdbx_strand_id
1 'polypeptide(L)'
;MTNLNKPLPARFAAFSIDREVRTKGRLAFIEQFRERASIRGAEYISSEMQTEPLFIHELDVQSLKEIVSVAESHLDEGAFIRWMRGRAIDALREKSFDKAAVILELARGEVKFSVDNFPVFTPELLQFLENHSKHFTLNPFTQMEWRNGAGFEGFKTLLMIVGAPTMKEHIRDDPYESDEDTYTSLGALCEEGLLDDFLDRETINLVFARRIIQTLSRAPHKTVIADMIGRYSSARLLEIFATEAKLGNSRYQAEALTTLLPYLPQA
;
A
#
# COMPACT_ATOMS: atom_id res chain seq x y z
N MET A 1 26.26 0.73 39.49
CA MET A 1 27.06 0.55 38.26
C MET A 1 26.47 -0.61 37.48
N THR A 2 25.57 -0.32 36.54
CA THR A 2 25.00 -1.33 35.64
C THR A 2 26.10 -1.80 34.70
N ASN A 3 26.26 -3.12 34.61
CA ASN A 3 27.30 -3.79 33.84
C ASN A 3 27.06 -3.54 32.33
N LEU A 4 27.63 -2.46 31.79
CA LEU A 4 27.52 -2.04 30.38
C LEU A 4 28.21 -3.02 29.40
N ASN A 5 28.84 -4.09 29.90
CA ASN A 5 29.56 -5.09 29.10
C ASN A 5 28.81 -6.41 28.91
N LYS A 6 27.55 -6.55 29.36
CA LYS A 6 26.77 -7.74 28.99
C LYS A 6 26.25 -7.58 27.56
N PRO A 7 26.44 -8.57 26.67
CA PRO A 7 25.86 -8.51 25.34
C PRO A 7 24.34 -8.34 25.44
N LEU A 8 23.80 -7.44 24.61
CA LEU A 8 22.36 -7.22 24.52
C LEU A 8 21.66 -8.57 24.25
N PRO A 9 20.57 -8.90 24.96
CA PRO A 9 19.77 -10.07 24.61
C PRO A 9 19.37 -10.02 23.13
N ALA A 10 19.37 -11.17 22.46
CA ALA A 10 19.13 -11.27 21.01
C ALA A 10 17.90 -10.46 20.54
N ARG A 11 16.81 -10.52 21.33
CA ARG A 11 15.57 -9.77 21.07
C ARG A 11 15.79 -8.26 20.99
N PHE A 12 16.63 -7.66 21.83
CA PHE A 12 16.93 -6.23 21.78
C PHE A 12 17.99 -5.91 20.73
N ALA A 13 19.01 -6.77 20.61
CA ALA A 13 20.05 -6.63 19.59
C ALA A 13 19.43 -6.59 18.18
N ALA A 14 18.40 -7.39 17.92
CA ALA A 14 17.70 -7.47 16.63
C ALA A 14 17.02 -6.17 16.15
N PHE A 15 16.91 -5.14 16.99
CA PHE A 15 16.39 -3.81 16.65
C PHE A 15 17.44 -2.70 16.83
N SER A 16 18.73 -3.05 16.99
CA SER A 16 19.80 -2.08 17.13
C SER A 16 19.91 -1.18 15.90
N ILE A 17 20.25 0.10 16.11
CA ILE A 17 20.61 1.01 15.01
C ILE A 17 21.92 0.56 14.33
N ASP A 18 22.82 -0.06 15.09
CA ASP A 18 24.06 -0.65 14.58
C ASP A 18 23.74 -1.92 13.78
N ARG A 19 24.14 -1.93 12.50
CA ARG A 19 23.84 -3.01 11.56
C ARG A 19 24.48 -4.33 11.97
N GLU A 20 25.71 -4.32 12.47
CA GLU A 20 26.42 -5.56 12.83
C GLU A 20 25.78 -6.21 14.06
N VAL A 21 25.51 -5.40 15.10
CA VAL A 21 24.80 -5.84 16.30
C VAL A 21 23.40 -6.35 15.94
N ARG A 22 22.71 -5.64 15.04
CA ARG A 22 21.39 -6.01 14.55
C ARG A 22 21.39 -7.36 13.86
N THR A 23 22.27 -7.54 12.88
CA THR A 23 22.40 -8.79 12.11
C THR A 23 22.68 -9.97 13.03
N LYS A 24 23.65 -9.83 13.95
CA LYS A 24 23.98 -10.88 14.94
C LYS A 24 22.79 -11.20 15.85
N GLY A 25 22.08 -10.19 16.33
CA GLY A 25 20.89 -10.35 17.16
C GLY A 25 19.77 -11.12 16.45
N ARG A 26 19.53 -10.83 15.17
CA ARG A 26 18.50 -11.47 14.34
C ARG A 26 18.80 -12.91 14.01
N LEU A 27 20.04 -13.21 13.64
CA LEU A 27 20.49 -14.59 13.41
C LEU A 27 20.37 -15.41 14.70
N ALA A 28 20.81 -14.86 15.83
CA ALA A 28 20.66 -15.52 17.13
C ALA A 28 19.18 -15.73 17.51
N PHE A 29 18.29 -14.82 17.12
CA PHE A 29 16.85 -14.95 17.34
C PHE A 29 16.25 -16.10 16.51
N ILE A 30 16.66 -16.25 15.25
CA ILE A 30 16.23 -17.36 14.37
C ILE A 30 16.76 -18.71 14.89
N GLU A 31 18.00 -18.76 15.36
CA GLU A 31 18.57 -19.99 15.94
C GLU A 31 17.84 -20.40 17.23
N GLN A 32 17.51 -19.45 18.12
CA GLN A 32 16.68 -19.73 19.30
C GLN A 32 15.28 -20.25 18.91
N PHE A 33 14.69 -19.73 17.85
CA PHE A 33 13.44 -20.24 17.32
C PHE A 33 13.60 -21.70 16.85
N ARG A 34 14.64 -22.02 16.06
CA ARG A 34 14.93 -23.39 15.59
C ARG A 34 15.12 -24.37 16.74
N GLU A 35 15.91 -23.99 17.74
CA GLU A 35 16.11 -24.80 18.95
C GLU A 35 14.79 -25.09 19.67
N ARG A 36 13.97 -24.05 19.91
CA ARG A 36 12.68 -24.21 20.61
C ARG A 36 11.66 -24.97 19.78
N ALA A 37 11.64 -24.76 18.46
CA ALA A 37 10.77 -25.47 17.53
C ALA A 37 11.00 -26.98 17.61
N SER A 38 12.25 -27.43 17.69
CA SER A 38 12.61 -28.85 17.83
C SER A 38 12.09 -29.50 19.13
N ILE A 39 11.88 -28.70 20.17
CA ILE A 39 11.45 -29.17 21.50
C ILE A 39 9.93 -29.05 21.67
N ARG A 40 9.35 -27.96 21.17
CA ARG A 40 7.95 -27.56 21.45
C ARG A 40 6.96 -27.96 20.36
N GLY A 41 7.44 -28.35 19.18
CA GLY A 41 6.62 -28.94 18.12
C GLY A 41 5.73 -27.93 17.37
N ALA A 42 4.73 -28.47 16.66
CA ALA A 42 3.99 -27.76 15.62
C ALA A 42 3.18 -26.55 16.09
N GLU A 43 2.53 -26.65 17.26
CA GLU A 43 1.73 -25.53 17.80
C GLU A 43 2.59 -24.31 18.10
N TYR A 44 3.80 -24.52 18.66
CA TYR A 44 4.76 -23.47 18.90
C TYR A 44 5.24 -22.83 17.59
N ILE A 45 5.57 -23.66 16.58
CA ILE A 45 6.03 -23.18 15.27
C ILE A 45 4.96 -22.28 14.62
N SER A 46 3.73 -22.77 14.54
CA SER A 46 2.62 -22.05 13.91
C SER A 46 2.32 -20.73 14.64
N SER A 47 2.32 -20.74 15.98
CA SER A 47 2.11 -19.53 16.78
C SER A 47 3.22 -18.51 16.55
N GLU A 48 4.49 -18.91 16.71
CA GLU A 48 5.61 -17.97 16.70
C GLU A 48 5.89 -17.41 15.31
N MET A 49 5.70 -18.20 14.25
CA MET A 49 5.83 -17.68 12.90
C MET A 49 4.83 -16.55 12.64
N GLN A 50 3.61 -16.63 13.19
CA GLN A 50 2.59 -15.62 13.01
C GLN A 50 2.78 -14.37 13.88
N THR A 51 3.41 -14.51 15.05
CA THR A 51 3.52 -13.41 16.03
C THR A 51 4.90 -12.76 16.11
N GLU A 52 5.97 -13.51 15.88
CA GLU A 52 7.33 -13.03 16.07
C GLU A 52 7.96 -12.57 14.75
N PRO A 53 8.76 -11.49 14.76
CA PRO A 53 9.43 -10.98 13.58
C PRO A 53 10.66 -11.85 13.28
N LEU A 54 10.46 -13.04 12.71
CA LEU A 54 11.55 -13.85 12.17
C LEU A 54 12.18 -13.11 10.98
N PHE A 55 13.31 -12.46 11.18
CA PHE A 55 14.03 -11.64 10.18
C PHE A 55 14.74 -12.52 9.14
N ILE A 56 13.97 -13.31 8.40
CA ILE A 56 14.49 -14.36 7.51
C ILE A 56 15.33 -13.80 6.36
N HIS A 57 15.22 -12.51 6.06
CA HIS A 57 16.05 -11.83 5.06
C HIS A 57 17.51 -11.63 5.50
N GLU A 58 17.88 -11.96 6.74
CA GLU A 58 19.30 -12.03 7.15
C GLU A 58 19.95 -13.38 6.81
N LEU A 59 19.14 -14.39 6.44
CA LEU A 59 19.61 -15.74 6.15
C LEU A 59 20.25 -15.83 4.77
N ASP A 60 21.19 -16.76 4.61
CA ASP A 60 21.59 -17.22 3.29
C ASP A 60 20.40 -17.89 2.56
N VAL A 61 20.52 -18.08 1.25
CA VAL A 61 19.42 -18.58 0.41
C VAL A 61 18.98 -19.99 0.80
N GLN A 62 19.89 -20.85 1.24
CA GLN A 62 19.58 -22.22 1.61
C GLN A 62 18.81 -22.25 2.94
N SER A 63 19.32 -21.55 3.95
CA SER A 63 18.67 -21.39 5.25
C SER A 63 17.30 -20.70 5.14
N LEU A 64 17.15 -19.76 4.19
CA LEU A 64 15.89 -19.12 3.87
C LEU A 64 14.87 -20.12 3.29
N LYS A 65 15.28 -20.96 2.33
CA LYS A 65 14.40 -22.00 1.77
C LYS A 65 13.94 -22.99 2.84
N GLU A 66 14.83 -23.36 3.75
CA GLU A 66 14.51 -24.26 4.85
C GLU A 66 13.45 -23.66 5.78
N ILE A 67 13.61 -22.41 6.22
CA ILE A 67 12.64 -21.79 7.12
C ILE A 67 11.29 -21.54 6.44
N VAL A 68 11.28 -21.22 5.14
CA VAL A 68 10.04 -21.11 4.36
C VAL A 68 9.34 -22.46 4.23
N SER A 69 10.08 -23.56 4.03
CA SER A 69 9.50 -24.92 4.00
C SER A 69 8.92 -25.33 5.37
N VAL A 70 9.55 -24.90 6.48
CA VAL A 70 8.96 -25.07 7.82
C VAL A 70 7.66 -24.28 7.93
N ALA A 71 7.61 -23.04 7.45
CA ALA A 71 6.39 -22.24 7.48
C ALA A 71 5.26 -22.86 6.64
N GLU A 72 5.57 -23.30 5.43
CA GLU A 72 4.62 -23.95 4.52
C GLU A 72 4.02 -25.23 5.12
N SER A 73 4.80 -26.00 5.88
CA SER A 73 4.33 -27.25 6.49
C SER A 73 3.51 -27.06 7.78
N HIS A 74 3.51 -25.87 8.38
CA HIS A 74 2.91 -25.62 9.70
C HIS A 74 1.86 -24.50 9.72
N LEU A 75 1.79 -23.69 8.66
CA LEU A 75 0.78 -22.65 8.49
C LEU A 75 -0.27 -23.10 7.48
N ASP A 76 -1.53 -22.73 7.71
CA ASP A 76 -2.53 -22.81 6.64
C ASP A 76 -2.18 -21.85 5.49
N GLU A 77 -2.79 -22.05 4.32
CA GLU A 77 -2.50 -21.27 3.11
C GLU A 77 -2.65 -19.76 3.34
N GLY A 78 -3.71 -19.33 4.03
CA GLY A 78 -3.97 -17.93 4.31
C GLY A 78 -2.93 -17.33 5.27
N ALA A 79 -2.57 -18.06 6.32
CA ALA A 79 -1.53 -17.66 7.26
C ALA A 79 -0.15 -17.62 6.60
N PHE A 80 0.18 -18.60 5.75
CA PHE A 80 1.42 -18.65 5.00
C PHE A 80 1.56 -17.46 4.04
N ILE A 81 0.53 -17.14 3.24
CA ILE A 81 0.55 -15.99 2.34
C ILE A 81 0.72 -14.68 3.12
N ARG A 82 -0.01 -14.50 4.23
CA ARG A 82 0.15 -13.32 5.10
C ARG A 82 1.55 -13.22 5.69
N TRP A 83 2.13 -14.34 6.09
CA TRP A 83 3.49 -14.42 6.62
C TRP A 83 4.52 -14.03 5.56
N MET A 84 4.48 -14.66 4.39
CA MET A 84 5.38 -14.36 3.26
C MET A 84 5.30 -12.89 2.85
N ARG A 85 4.09 -12.32 2.78
CA ARG A 85 3.89 -10.88 2.55
C ARG A 85 4.62 -10.04 3.59
N GLY A 86 4.45 -10.35 4.88
CA GLY A 86 5.12 -9.64 5.97
C GLY A 86 6.65 -9.71 5.87
N ARG A 87 7.20 -10.90 5.57
CA ARG A 87 8.65 -11.10 5.41
C ARG A 87 9.21 -10.36 4.19
N ALA A 88 8.47 -10.32 3.08
CA ALA A 88 8.85 -9.55 1.90
C ALA A 88 8.87 -8.04 2.19
N ILE A 89 7.85 -7.52 2.89
CA ILE A 89 7.81 -6.10 3.31
C ILE A 89 9.02 -5.76 4.19
N ASP A 90 9.36 -6.60 5.17
CA ASP A 90 10.51 -6.39 6.04
C ASP A 90 11.82 -6.34 5.24
N ALA A 91 12.01 -7.29 4.31
CA ALA A 91 13.18 -7.31 3.42
C ALA A 91 13.30 -6.05 2.55
N LEU A 92 12.20 -5.59 1.97
CA LEU A 92 12.15 -4.40 1.12
C LEU A 92 12.42 -3.12 1.91
N ARG A 93 11.82 -2.96 3.09
CA ARG A 93 12.05 -1.79 3.96
C ARG A 93 13.51 -1.66 4.38
N GLU A 94 14.22 -2.76 4.46
CA GLU A 94 15.63 -2.80 4.85
C GLU A 94 16.61 -2.87 3.67
N LYS A 95 16.10 -2.74 2.44
CA LYS A 95 16.88 -2.76 1.20
C LYS A 95 17.61 -4.09 0.95
N SER A 96 17.13 -5.19 1.52
CA SER A 96 17.59 -6.55 1.21
C SER A 96 16.87 -7.10 -0.03
N PHE A 97 17.04 -6.41 -1.17
CA PHE A 97 16.30 -6.67 -2.41
C PHE A 97 16.55 -8.07 -2.99
N ASP A 98 17.78 -8.57 -2.90
CA ASP A 98 18.14 -9.93 -3.33
C ASP A 98 17.33 -10.98 -2.55
N LYS A 99 17.15 -10.76 -1.24
CA LYS A 99 16.37 -11.65 -0.37
C LYS A 99 14.87 -11.48 -0.59
N ALA A 100 14.40 -10.25 -0.81
CA ALA A 100 13.01 -9.98 -1.16
C ALA A 100 12.60 -10.73 -2.43
N ALA A 101 13.46 -10.74 -3.47
CA ALA A 101 13.22 -11.51 -4.69
C ALA A 101 13.06 -13.01 -4.40
N VAL A 102 13.98 -13.59 -3.62
CA VAL A 102 13.90 -15.01 -3.24
C VAL A 102 12.64 -15.31 -2.42
N ILE A 103 12.27 -14.44 -1.47
CA ILE A 103 11.03 -14.61 -0.68
C ILE A 103 9.81 -14.59 -1.61
N LEU A 104 9.74 -13.65 -2.54
CA LEU A 104 8.64 -13.55 -3.51
C LEU A 104 8.55 -14.77 -4.44
N GLU A 105 9.69 -15.31 -4.88
CA GLU A 105 9.72 -16.53 -5.70
C GLU A 105 9.23 -17.77 -4.93
N LEU A 106 9.49 -17.82 -3.62
CA LEU A 106 9.04 -18.92 -2.76
C LEU A 106 7.60 -18.78 -2.30
N ALA A 107 7.02 -17.58 -2.37
CA ALA A 107 5.62 -17.35 -2.06
C ALA A 107 4.76 -18.02 -3.14
N ARG A 108 4.23 -19.22 -2.85
CA ARG A 108 3.24 -19.86 -3.70
C ARG A 108 1.95 -19.05 -3.61
N GLY A 109 1.63 -18.30 -4.67
CA GLY A 109 0.43 -17.48 -4.75
C GLY A 109 0.72 -15.98 -4.88
N GLU A 110 -0.35 -15.21 -4.99
CA GLU A 110 -0.28 -13.77 -5.20
C GLU A 110 0.07 -13.06 -3.88
N VAL A 111 1.25 -12.45 -3.81
CA VAL A 111 1.61 -11.56 -2.70
C VAL A 111 1.02 -10.19 -2.97
N LYS A 112 0.12 -9.72 -2.10
CA LYS A 112 -0.50 -8.38 -2.25
C LYS A 112 0.23 -7.36 -1.38
N PHE A 113 0.81 -6.35 -1.99
CA PHE A 113 1.31 -5.16 -1.30
C PHE A 113 0.29 -4.04 -1.38
N SER A 114 0.27 -3.18 -0.37
CA SER A 114 -0.29 -1.82 -0.49
C SER A 114 0.85 -0.85 -0.66
N VAL A 115 0.67 0.19 -1.48
CA VAL A 115 1.60 1.32 -1.56
C VAL A 115 1.92 1.88 -0.16
N ASP A 116 0.95 1.91 0.74
CA ASP A 116 1.08 2.44 2.09
C ASP A 116 2.00 1.56 2.98
N ASN A 117 2.38 0.36 2.51
CA ASN A 117 3.42 -0.42 3.16
C ASN A 117 4.82 0.21 3.05
N PHE A 118 5.01 1.18 2.14
CA PHE A 118 6.30 1.82 1.89
C PHE A 118 6.23 3.33 2.19
N PRO A 119 6.83 3.79 3.31
CA PRO A 119 6.77 5.21 3.68
C PRO A 119 7.60 6.11 2.76
N VAL A 120 8.63 5.54 2.09
CA VAL A 120 9.51 6.25 1.15
C VAL A 120 9.82 5.32 -0.01
N PHE A 121 9.59 5.79 -1.24
CA PHE A 121 10.00 5.08 -2.45
C PHE A 121 11.35 5.59 -2.94
N THR A 122 12.39 4.81 -2.68
CA THR A 122 13.72 5.09 -3.24
C THR A 122 13.80 4.58 -4.69
N PRO A 123 14.72 5.10 -5.52
CA PRO A 123 14.91 4.61 -6.88
C PRO A 123 15.15 3.09 -6.95
N GLU A 124 15.87 2.52 -5.98
CA GLU A 124 16.13 1.08 -5.92
C GLU A 124 14.87 0.28 -5.61
N LEU A 125 13.99 0.80 -4.74
CA LEU A 125 12.70 0.15 -4.45
C LEU A 125 11.80 0.19 -5.69
N LEU A 126 11.72 1.33 -6.38
CA LEU A 126 10.92 1.45 -7.61
C LEU A 126 11.41 0.49 -8.69
N GLN A 127 12.73 0.45 -8.91
CA GLN A 127 13.34 -0.48 -9.86
C GLN A 127 13.09 -1.94 -9.46
N PHE A 128 13.14 -2.27 -8.17
CA PHE A 128 12.81 -3.61 -7.68
C PHE A 128 11.35 -3.97 -8.02
N LEU A 129 10.42 -3.08 -7.66
CA LEU A 129 8.98 -3.31 -7.87
C LEU A 129 8.65 -3.47 -9.36
N GLU A 130 9.25 -2.65 -10.22
CA GLU A 130 9.09 -2.77 -11.68
C GLU A 130 9.57 -4.13 -12.18
N ASN A 131 10.80 -4.53 -11.84
CA ASN A 131 11.42 -5.78 -12.29
C ASN A 131 10.72 -7.04 -11.79
N HIS A 132 10.02 -6.97 -10.66
CA HIS A 132 9.40 -8.13 -10.01
C HIS A 132 7.87 -8.05 -9.99
N SER A 133 7.27 -7.14 -10.74
CA SER A 133 5.81 -6.90 -10.83
C SER A 133 4.98 -8.14 -11.17
N LYS A 134 5.58 -9.19 -11.74
CA LYS A 134 4.91 -10.48 -12.00
C LYS A 134 4.71 -11.37 -10.75
N HIS A 135 5.40 -11.07 -9.64
CA HIS A 135 5.41 -11.88 -8.43
C HIS A 135 4.49 -11.36 -7.33
N PHE A 136 3.90 -10.18 -7.52
CA PHE A 136 3.04 -9.55 -6.54
C PHE A 136 1.99 -8.69 -7.25
N THR A 137 0.95 -8.32 -6.54
CA THR A 137 0.09 -7.20 -6.94
C THR A 137 0.26 -6.05 -5.99
N LEU A 138 0.21 -4.85 -6.54
CA LEU A 138 0.30 -3.62 -5.79
C LEU A 138 -1.09 -3.00 -5.77
N ASN A 139 -1.75 -3.09 -4.63
CA ASN A 139 -3.00 -2.39 -4.41
C ASN A 139 -2.72 -0.88 -4.48
N PRO A 140 -3.54 -0.14 -5.26
CA PRO A 140 -3.43 1.30 -5.37
C PRO A 140 -3.67 2.02 -4.05
N PHE A 141 -3.28 3.29 -4.04
CA PHE A 141 -3.16 4.17 -2.88
C PHE A 141 -4.47 4.26 -2.08
N THR A 142 -4.41 3.96 -0.78
CA THR A 142 -5.52 4.25 0.16
C THR A 142 -5.29 5.54 0.94
N GLN A 143 -4.04 5.87 1.31
CA GLN A 143 -3.72 7.03 2.15
C GLN A 143 -2.42 7.73 1.71
N MET A 144 -2.36 8.17 0.45
CA MET A 144 -1.13 8.77 -0.04
C MET A 144 -0.87 10.16 0.58
N GLU A 145 0.06 10.24 1.53
CA GLU A 145 0.64 11.51 1.93
C GLU A 145 1.54 12.02 0.79
N TRP A 146 1.19 13.16 0.19
CA TRP A 146 1.99 13.87 -0.84
C TRP A 146 3.42 14.21 -0.40
N ARG A 147 3.73 14.06 0.89
CA ARG A 147 5.08 14.16 1.45
C ARG A 147 5.93 12.91 1.19
N ASN A 148 5.39 11.90 0.50
CA ASN A 148 6.14 10.75 0.02
C ASN A 148 7.35 11.22 -0.81
N GLY A 149 8.54 10.79 -0.39
CA GLY A 149 9.82 11.15 -1.02
C GLY A 149 10.01 10.66 -2.46
N ALA A 150 9.03 9.95 -3.05
CA ALA A 150 9.06 9.49 -4.45
C ALA A 150 9.06 10.64 -5.47
N GLY A 151 8.43 11.78 -5.12
CA GLY A 151 8.12 12.84 -6.09
C GLY A 151 7.20 12.38 -7.23
N PHE A 152 7.04 13.24 -8.24
CA PHE A 152 6.14 12.99 -9.38
C PHE A 152 6.56 11.79 -10.25
N GLU A 153 7.85 11.64 -10.55
CA GLU A 153 8.36 10.53 -11.39
C GLU A 153 8.19 9.16 -10.71
N GLY A 154 8.40 9.09 -9.39
CA GLY A 154 8.15 7.87 -8.63
C GLY A 154 6.67 7.51 -8.62
N PHE A 155 5.78 8.51 -8.53
CA PHE A 155 4.34 8.28 -8.63
C PHE A 155 3.92 7.71 -10.00
N LYS A 156 4.45 8.27 -11.10
CA LYS A 156 4.21 7.74 -12.44
C LYS A 156 4.67 6.28 -12.57
N THR A 157 5.82 5.95 -11.99
CA THR A 157 6.34 4.58 -11.96
C THR A 157 5.38 3.65 -11.20
N LEU A 158 4.87 4.08 -10.04
CA LEU A 158 3.89 3.30 -9.28
C LEU A 158 2.60 3.07 -10.05
N LEU A 159 2.07 4.07 -10.76
CA LEU A 159 0.91 3.89 -11.62
C LEU A 159 1.15 2.85 -12.71
N MET A 160 2.32 2.88 -13.36
CA MET A 160 2.67 1.89 -14.38
C MET A 160 2.73 0.47 -13.79
N ILE A 161 3.26 0.31 -12.57
CA ILE A 161 3.33 -0.98 -11.87
C ILE A 161 1.95 -1.49 -11.47
N VAL A 162 1.10 -0.62 -10.88
CA VAL A 162 -0.29 -0.96 -10.52
C VAL A 162 -1.10 -1.35 -11.75
N GLY A 163 -0.92 -0.60 -12.84
CA GLY A 163 -1.64 -0.77 -14.08
C GLY A 163 -3.03 -0.14 -14.08
N ALA A 164 -3.45 0.37 -15.24
CA ALA A 164 -4.73 1.05 -15.39
C ALA A 164 -5.94 0.17 -15.02
N PRO A 165 -6.01 -1.13 -15.38
CA PRO A 165 -7.16 -1.98 -15.02
C PRO A 165 -7.35 -2.09 -13.50
N THR A 166 -6.28 -2.37 -12.76
CA THR A 166 -6.30 -2.48 -11.29
C THR A 166 -6.71 -1.16 -10.64
N MET A 167 -6.18 -0.04 -11.14
CA MET A 167 -6.56 1.29 -10.65
C MET A 167 -8.05 1.58 -10.88
N LYS A 168 -8.58 1.22 -12.06
CA LYS A 168 -10.00 1.39 -12.39
C LYS A 168 -10.91 0.56 -11.50
N GLU A 169 -10.56 -0.71 -11.28
CA GLU A 169 -11.32 -1.61 -10.40
C GLU A 169 -11.35 -1.05 -8.97
N HIS A 170 -10.21 -0.62 -8.44
CA HIS A 170 -10.15 0.01 -7.12
C HIS A 170 -11.01 1.27 -7.00
N ILE A 171 -10.91 2.19 -7.97
CA ILE A 171 -11.74 3.41 -7.98
C ILE A 171 -13.23 3.08 -8.09
N ARG A 172 -13.62 1.97 -8.72
CA ARG A 172 -15.04 1.58 -8.80
C ARG A 172 -15.54 0.98 -7.49
N ASP A 173 -14.75 0.07 -6.92
CA ASP A 173 -15.18 -0.78 -5.80
C ASP A 173 -15.03 -0.13 -4.42
N ASP A 174 -14.24 0.94 -4.29
CA ASP A 174 -14.09 1.68 -3.03
C ASP A 174 -15.35 2.54 -2.73
N PRO A 175 -16.08 2.30 -1.62
CA PRO A 175 -17.38 2.90 -1.35
C PRO A 175 -17.33 4.23 -0.57
N TYR A 176 -16.26 5.04 -0.69
CA TYR A 176 -16.05 6.32 0.05
C TYR A 176 -15.61 6.17 1.52
N GLU A 177 -15.42 4.95 2.02
CA GLU A 177 -15.22 4.70 3.46
C GLU A 177 -13.75 4.55 3.88
N SER A 178 -12.82 4.30 2.95
CA SER A 178 -11.40 4.16 3.30
C SER A 178 -10.68 5.51 3.31
N ASP A 179 -10.87 6.25 4.39
CA ASP A 179 -10.19 7.51 4.71
C ASP A 179 -10.52 8.73 3.84
N GLU A 180 -10.68 9.86 4.52
CA GLU A 180 -11.31 11.04 3.96
C GLU A 180 -10.45 11.79 2.89
N ASP A 181 -9.21 11.35 2.62
CA ASP A 181 -8.23 12.06 1.78
C ASP A 181 -7.89 11.39 0.43
N THR A 182 -8.33 10.15 0.17
CA THR A 182 -7.90 9.36 -1.00
C THR A 182 -8.21 10.05 -2.34
N TYR A 183 -9.44 10.55 -2.52
CA TYR A 183 -9.84 11.23 -3.77
C TYR A 183 -9.37 12.67 -3.86
N THR A 184 -8.86 13.25 -2.77
CA THR A 184 -8.23 14.58 -2.83
C THR A 184 -6.97 14.52 -3.68
N SER A 185 -6.12 13.51 -3.43
CA SER A 185 -4.86 13.33 -4.17
C SER A 185 -5.09 12.90 -5.61
N LEU A 186 -5.91 11.86 -5.83
CA LEU A 186 -6.22 11.39 -7.18
C LEU A 186 -6.92 12.43 -8.03
N GLY A 187 -7.82 13.21 -7.43
CA GLY A 187 -8.49 14.28 -8.14
C GLY A 187 -7.57 15.44 -8.49
N ALA A 188 -6.55 15.75 -7.68
CA ALA A 188 -5.55 16.78 -8.04
C ALA A 188 -4.74 16.37 -9.27
N LEU A 189 -4.34 15.11 -9.36
CA LEU A 189 -3.63 14.57 -10.53
C LEU A 189 -4.49 14.61 -11.80
N CYS A 190 -5.78 14.31 -11.68
CA CYS A 190 -6.72 14.43 -12.79
C CYS A 190 -6.89 15.88 -13.24
N GLU A 191 -6.95 16.86 -12.32
CA GLU A 191 -7.09 18.29 -12.67
C GLU A 191 -5.88 18.81 -13.45
N GLU A 192 -4.68 18.32 -13.13
CA GLU A 192 -3.44 18.65 -13.84
C GLU A 192 -3.26 17.85 -15.14
N GLY A 193 -4.24 17.01 -15.53
CA GLY A 193 -4.18 16.19 -16.76
C GLY A 193 -3.18 15.03 -16.71
N LEU A 194 -2.64 14.72 -15.53
CA LEU A 194 -1.54 13.75 -15.36
C LEU A 194 -1.96 12.30 -15.54
N LEU A 195 -3.28 12.03 -15.53
CA LEU A 195 -3.86 10.70 -15.69
C LEU A 195 -4.60 10.52 -17.02
N ASP A 196 -4.64 11.53 -17.89
CA ASP A 196 -5.44 11.52 -19.12
C ASP A 196 -5.01 10.41 -20.11
N ASP A 197 -3.71 10.12 -20.16
CA ASP A 197 -3.14 9.05 -20.99
C ASP A 197 -3.19 7.66 -20.31
N PHE A 198 -3.51 7.62 -19.01
CA PHE A 198 -3.45 6.40 -18.20
C PHE A 198 -4.83 5.83 -17.88
N LEU A 199 -5.81 6.69 -17.57
CA LEU A 199 -7.17 6.32 -17.22
C LEU A 199 -8.13 6.75 -18.34
N ASP A 200 -9.25 6.05 -18.47
CA ASP A 200 -10.29 6.52 -19.38
C ASP A 200 -11.09 7.68 -18.78
N ARG A 201 -11.76 8.42 -19.65
CA ARG A 201 -12.59 9.57 -19.28
C ARG A 201 -13.68 9.22 -18.25
N GLU A 202 -14.24 8.01 -18.31
CA GLU A 202 -15.26 7.57 -17.37
C GLU A 202 -14.68 7.44 -15.95
N THR A 203 -13.48 6.87 -15.83
CA THR A 203 -12.75 6.74 -14.56
C THR A 203 -12.32 8.09 -14.02
N ILE A 204 -11.83 8.98 -14.88
CA ILE A 204 -11.46 10.36 -14.49
C ILE A 204 -12.68 11.14 -13.99
N ASN A 205 -13.81 11.03 -14.70
CA ASN A 205 -15.07 11.63 -14.26
C ASN A 205 -15.51 11.11 -12.88
N LEU A 206 -15.35 9.80 -12.64
CA LEU A 206 -15.67 9.18 -11.37
C LEU A 206 -14.80 9.76 -10.24
N VAL A 207 -13.49 9.89 -10.44
CA VAL A 207 -12.57 10.52 -9.49
C VAL A 207 -12.96 11.98 -9.21
N PHE A 208 -13.27 12.77 -10.25
CA PHE A 208 -13.71 14.15 -10.08
C PHE A 208 -15.00 14.26 -9.27
N ALA A 209 -15.99 13.42 -9.55
CA ALA A 209 -17.25 13.43 -8.81
C ALA A 209 -17.01 13.16 -7.31
N ARG A 210 -16.21 12.13 -7.00
CA ARG A 210 -15.85 11.76 -5.63
C ARG A 210 -15.11 12.86 -4.89
N ARG A 211 -14.16 13.52 -5.55
CA ARG A 211 -13.46 14.70 -4.98
C ARG A 211 -14.41 15.86 -4.69
N ILE A 212 -15.32 16.17 -5.63
CA ILE A 212 -16.31 17.25 -5.45
C ILE A 212 -17.22 16.93 -4.26
N ILE A 213 -17.74 15.71 -4.19
CA ILE A 213 -18.58 15.23 -3.09
C ILE A 213 -17.85 15.39 -1.74
N GLN A 214 -16.60 14.92 -1.65
CA GLN A 214 -15.77 15.06 -0.44
C GLN A 214 -15.50 16.52 -0.07
N THR A 215 -15.27 17.39 -1.05
CA THR A 215 -15.04 18.83 -0.81
C THR A 215 -16.30 19.48 -0.23
N LEU A 216 -17.46 19.15 -0.78
CA LEU A 216 -18.75 19.68 -0.32
C LEU A 216 -19.13 19.20 1.08
N SER A 217 -18.85 17.94 1.43
CA SER A 217 -19.15 17.41 2.76
C SER A 217 -18.29 18.05 3.85
N ARG A 218 -17.03 18.43 3.53
CA ARG A 218 -16.08 19.03 4.48
C ARG A 218 -16.24 20.54 4.63
N ALA A 219 -16.47 21.26 3.54
CA ALA A 219 -16.46 22.72 3.53
C ALA A 219 -17.52 23.31 2.59
N PRO A 220 -18.82 23.28 2.96
CA PRO A 220 -19.91 23.84 2.15
C PRO A 220 -19.95 25.38 2.21
N HIS A 221 -18.80 26.05 2.12
CA HIS A 221 -18.72 27.50 2.08
C HIS A 221 -18.96 28.02 0.66
N LYS A 222 -19.81 29.04 0.55
CA LYS A 222 -20.17 29.69 -0.73
C LYS A 222 -18.97 30.02 -1.63
N THR A 223 -17.86 30.47 -1.06
CA THR A 223 -16.64 30.83 -1.80
C THR A 223 -15.93 29.59 -2.37
N VAL A 224 -15.86 28.50 -1.61
CA VAL A 224 -15.30 27.21 -2.06
C VAL A 224 -16.15 26.62 -3.18
N ILE A 225 -17.47 26.65 -3.03
CA ILE A 225 -18.41 26.18 -4.05
C ILE A 225 -18.29 27.00 -5.33
N ALA A 226 -18.22 28.33 -5.21
CA ALA A 226 -18.06 29.21 -6.37
C ALA A 226 -16.72 29.01 -7.10
N ASP A 227 -15.61 28.84 -6.36
CA ASP A 227 -14.30 28.54 -6.95
C ASP A 227 -14.31 27.17 -7.67
N MET A 228 -14.88 26.16 -7.02
CA MET A 228 -14.97 24.81 -7.59
C MET A 228 -15.84 24.76 -8.84
N ILE A 229 -17.04 25.36 -8.83
CA ILE A 229 -17.92 25.42 -10.01
C ILE A 229 -17.29 26.29 -11.09
N GLY A 230 -16.59 27.37 -10.74
CA GLY A 230 -15.92 28.26 -11.70
C GLY A 230 -14.85 27.58 -12.54
N ARG A 231 -14.32 26.43 -12.11
CA ARG A 231 -13.34 25.61 -12.86
C ARG A 231 -13.97 24.77 -13.96
N TYR A 232 -15.29 24.56 -13.94
CA TYR A 232 -15.98 23.64 -14.84
C TYR A 232 -17.19 24.31 -15.50
N SER A 233 -17.47 23.99 -16.76
CA SER A 233 -18.76 24.37 -17.35
C SER A 233 -19.89 23.56 -16.70
N SER A 234 -21.12 24.11 -16.66
CA SER A 234 -22.29 23.40 -16.14
C SER A 234 -22.49 22.05 -16.84
N ALA A 235 -22.26 21.98 -18.15
CA ALA A 235 -22.35 20.74 -18.91
C ALA A 235 -21.31 19.69 -18.45
N ARG A 236 -20.08 20.13 -18.15
CA ARG A 236 -19.02 19.25 -17.65
C ARG A 236 -19.34 18.72 -16.25
N LEU A 237 -19.88 19.55 -15.36
CA LEU A 237 -20.31 19.12 -14.03
C LEU A 237 -21.44 18.06 -14.12
N LEU A 238 -22.43 18.28 -14.98
CA LEU A 238 -23.50 17.31 -15.20
C LEU A 238 -22.97 15.97 -15.73
N GLU A 239 -22.00 15.99 -16.66
CA GLU A 239 -21.35 14.78 -17.17
C GLU A 239 -20.60 14.01 -16.05
N ILE A 240 -19.88 14.74 -15.20
CA ILE A 240 -19.15 14.18 -14.06
C ILE A 240 -20.13 13.47 -13.10
N PHE A 241 -21.21 14.16 -12.70
CA PHE A 241 -22.20 13.57 -11.79
C PHE A 241 -23.07 12.48 -12.42
N ALA A 242 -23.30 12.50 -13.73
CA ALA A 242 -23.96 11.41 -14.44
C ALA A 242 -23.11 10.13 -14.39
N THR A 243 -21.78 10.26 -14.43
CA THR A 243 -20.86 9.13 -14.32
C THR A 243 -20.91 8.51 -12.92
N GLU A 244 -20.88 9.33 -11.87
CA GLU A 244 -21.03 8.88 -10.49
C GLU A 244 -22.39 8.19 -10.24
N ALA A 245 -23.48 8.71 -10.81
CA ALA A 245 -24.80 8.08 -10.69
C ALA A 245 -24.85 6.69 -11.34
N LYS A 246 -24.05 6.44 -12.37
CA LYS A 246 -23.99 5.17 -13.09
C LYS A 246 -23.11 4.13 -12.40
N LEU A 247 -21.99 4.56 -11.83
CA LEU A 247 -20.91 3.66 -11.39
C LEU A 247 -20.61 3.69 -9.90
N GLY A 248 -21.05 4.73 -9.19
CA GLY A 248 -20.76 4.93 -7.79
C GLY A 248 -22.03 4.92 -6.94
N ASN A 249 -22.09 5.81 -5.95
CA ASN A 249 -23.18 5.85 -4.97
C ASN A 249 -24.15 6.99 -5.27
N SER A 250 -25.33 6.63 -5.77
CA SER A 250 -26.37 7.59 -6.16
C SER A 250 -26.86 8.49 -5.03
N ARG A 251 -26.70 8.08 -3.76
CA ARG A 251 -27.10 8.90 -2.60
C ARG A 251 -26.22 10.14 -2.46
N TYR A 252 -24.91 9.97 -2.42
CA TYR A 252 -23.97 11.09 -2.25
C TYR A 252 -24.00 12.05 -3.44
N GLN A 253 -24.23 11.50 -4.63
CA GLN A 253 -24.44 12.28 -5.84
C GLN A 253 -25.65 13.23 -5.73
N ALA A 254 -26.79 12.74 -5.23
CA ALA A 254 -28.00 13.55 -5.10
C ALA A 254 -27.84 14.66 -4.05
N GLU A 255 -27.17 14.36 -2.93
CA GLU A 255 -26.84 15.33 -1.89
C GLU A 255 -25.93 16.44 -2.44
N ALA A 256 -24.85 16.08 -3.15
CA ALA A 256 -23.93 17.05 -3.76
C ALA A 256 -24.60 17.94 -4.80
N LEU A 257 -25.43 17.39 -5.69
CA LEU A 257 -26.17 18.19 -6.67
C LEU A 257 -27.10 19.20 -5.99
N THR A 258 -27.79 18.81 -4.92
CA THR A 258 -28.66 19.71 -4.14
C THR A 258 -27.87 20.91 -3.60
N THR A 259 -26.64 20.69 -3.14
CA THR A 259 -25.75 21.77 -2.66
C THR A 259 -25.25 22.66 -3.79
N LEU A 260 -25.00 22.12 -4.98
CA LEU A 260 -24.43 22.86 -6.12
C LEU A 260 -25.46 23.66 -6.92
N LEU A 261 -26.70 23.17 -7.02
CA LEU A 261 -27.77 23.77 -7.85
C LEU A 261 -27.93 25.29 -7.68
N PRO A 262 -27.89 25.89 -6.47
CA PRO A 262 -28.03 27.33 -6.30
C PRO A 262 -26.89 28.17 -6.89
N TYR A 263 -25.77 27.55 -7.24
CA TYR A 263 -24.54 28.20 -7.68
C TYR A 263 -24.21 27.93 -9.15
N LEU A 264 -24.92 27.00 -9.80
CA LEU A 264 -24.76 26.79 -11.24
C LEU A 264 -25.27 28.04 -11.99
N PRO A 265 -24.56 28.49 -13.05
CA PRO A 265 -25.08 29.51 -13.94
C PRO A 265 -26.49 29.14 -14.39
N GLN A 266 -27.47 29.99 -14.12
CA GLN A 266 -28.80 29.82 -14.69
C GLN A 266 -28.67 30.00 -16.21
N ALA A 267 -29.12 29.00 -16.96
CA ALA A 267 -29.13 29.03 -18.42
C ALA A 267 -30.01 30.17 -18.95
#